data_AF-A0A453MFD7-F1
#
_entry.id   AF-A0A453MFD7-F1
#
_cell.length_a   1.000
_cell.length_b   1.000
_cell.length_c   1.000
_cell.angle_alpha   90.00
_cell.angle_beta   90.00
_cell.angle_gamma   90.00
#
_symmetry.space_group_name_H-M   'P 1'
#
loop_
_entity.id
_entity.type
_entity.pdbx_description
1 polymer ?
#
loop_
_entity_poly.entity_id
_entity_poly.type
_entity_poly.pdbx_seq_one_letter_code
_entity_poly.pdbx_strand_id
1 'polypeptide(L)'
;LGLAQKFPRDAIGSYHDHIVIMPTEDGRLGLAGVEGLNLHLWSLMASIDGLVTWTHERVIDLENFLAPEVVAATFNFWVEPIGFAEDAGVIFIYVHPSVYMIHLKSMQIEEVPEKGNYSSILPYTSFYAPGNYRWWWRRSS
;
A
#
# COMPACT_ATOMS: atom_id res chain seq x y z
N LEU A 1 -14.46 14.90 10.89
CA LEU A 1 -13.85 14.85 12.25
C LEU A 1 -13.64 13.39 12.58
N GLY A 2 -12.43 12.86 12.35
CA GLY A 2 -12.10 11.47 12.65
C GLY A 2 -12.10 11.25 14.16
N LEU A 3 -12.71 10.16 14.63
CA LEU A 3 -12.70 9.80 16.03
C LEU A 3 -11.34 9.19 16.38
N ALA A 4 -10.60 9.81 17.31
CA ALA A 4 -9.38 9.25 17.87
C ALA A 4 -9.74 7.99 18.67
N GLN A 5 -9.19 6.85 18.27
CA GLN A 5 -9.44 5.56 18.88
C GLN A 5 -8.11 4.98 19.37
N LYS A 6 -8.15 4.14 20.40
CA LYS A 6 -6.99 3.28 20.69
C LYS A 6 -6.77 2.42 19.44
N PHE A 7 -5.51 2.15 19.08
CA PHE A 7 -5.22 1.22 17.99
C PHE A 7 -6.05 -0.04 18.22
N PRO A 8 -6.90 -0.46 17.28
CA PRO A 8 -7.71 -1.64 17.52
C PRO A 8 -6.73 -2.82 17.44
N ARG A 9 -6.25 -3.30 18.59
CA ARG A 9 -5.51 -4.57 18.63
C ARG A 9 -6.33 -5.69 18.00
N ASP A 10 -7.65 -5.58 18.12
CA ASP A 10 -8.62 -6.46 17.48
C ASP A 10 -8.57 -6.34 15.95
N ALA A 11 -8.20 -5.17 15.39
CA ALA A 11 -8.06 -4.99 13.95
C ALA A 11 -6.79 -5.64 13.38
N ILE A 12 -5.71 -5.80 14.16
CA ILE A 12 -4.55 -6.60 13.69
C ILE A 12 -5.01 -8.03 13.41
N GLY A 13 -5.84 -8.59 14.30
CA GLY A 13 -6.42 -9.91 14.13
C GLY A 13 -7.34 -10.00 12.90
N SER A 14 -8.10 -8.94 12.59
CA SER A 14 -8.94 -8.89 11.38
C SER A 14 -8.14 -8.68 10.10
N TYR A 15 -6.92 -8.14 10.18
CA TYR A 15 -5.99 -7.98 9.05
C TYR A 15 -5.12 -9.21 8.81
N HIS A 16 -5.38 -10.32 9.53
CA HIS A 16 -4.61 -11.56 9.41
C HIS A 16 -3.10 -11.34 9.59
N ASP A 17 -2.70 -10.40 10.46
CA ASP A 17 -1.30 -9.98 10.69
C ASP A 17 -0.60 -9.31 9.48
N HIS A 18 -1.34 -9.00 8.41
CA HIS A 18 -0.83 -8.30 7.21
C HIS A 18 -1.12 -6.80 7.27
N ILE A 19 -0.06 -6.03 7.53
CA ILE A 19 -0.11 -4.57 7.55
C ILE A 19 1.03 -3.97 6.74
N VAL A 20 0.79 -2.81 6.15
CA VAL A 20 1.82 -1.99 5.52
C VAL A 20 1.96 -0.69 6.28
N ILE A 21 3.19 -0.35 6.65
CA ILE A 21 3.52 0.96 7.22
C ILE A 21 3.74 1.94 6.06
N MET A 22 3.16 3.13 6.16
CA MET A 22 3.27 4.17 5.15
C MET A 22 3.25 5.56 5.80
N PRO A 23 3.82 6.60 5.18
CA PRO A 23 3.54 7.97 5.57
C PRO A 23 2.09 8.36 5.23
N THR A 24 1.51 9.22 6.06
CA THR A 24 0.22 9.87 5.80
C THR A 24 0.39 11.11 4.93
N GLU A 25 -0.70 11.70 4.43
CA GLU A 25 -0.65 12.92 3.62
C GLU A 25 0.00 14.11 4.35
N ASP A 26 -0.07 14.15 5.68
CA ASP A 26 0.55 15.16 6.53
C ASP A 26 1.96 14.77 7.05
N GLY A 27 2.54 13.70 6.52
CA GLY A 27 3.90 13.24 6.83
C GLY A 27 4.04 12.55 8.19
N ARG A 28 2.94 12.09 8.78
CA ARG A 28 2.93 11.28 10.01
C ARG A 28 3.07 9.80 9.69
N LEU A 29 3.25 9.00 10.74
CA LEU A 29 3.20 7.55 10.62
C LEU A 29 1.77 7.10 10.33
N GLY A 30 1.60 6.30 9.29
CA GLY A 30 0.35 5.67 8.91
C GLY A 30 0.48 4.16 8.77
N LEU A 31 -0.66 3.50 8.70
CA LEU A 31 -0.79 2.07 8.54
C LEU A 31 -1.95 1.74 7.61
N ALA A 32 -1.76 0.72 6.78
CA ALA A 32 -2.79 0.15 5.95
C ALA A 32 -2.99 -1.34 6.29
N GLY A 33 -4.25 -1.77 6.34
CA GLY A 33 -4.65 -3.16 6.57
C GLY A 33 -5.95 -3.45 5.81
N VAL A 34 -6.21 -4.71 5.49
CA VAL A 34 -7.44 -5.11 4.77
C VAL A 34 -8.29 -6.01 5.66
N GLU A 35 -9.56 -5.63 5.83
CA GLU A 35 -10.59 -6.46 6.47
C GLU A 35 -11.65 -6.80 5.43
N GLY A 36 -11.74 -8.08 5.04
CA GLY A 36 -12.56 -8.51 3.91
C GLY A 36 -12.06 -7.88 2.60
N LEU A 37 -12.85 -6.97 2.03
CA LEU A 37 -12.50 -6.17 0.85
C LEU A 37 -12.36 -4.68 1.17
N ASN A 38 -12.27 -4.32 2.45
CA ASN A 38 -12.10 -2.94 2.88
C ASN A 38 -10.65 -2.67 3.23
N LEU A 39 -10.00 -1.82 2.45
CA LEU A 39 -8.69 -1.28 2.77
C LEU A 39 -8.84 -0.12 3.76
N HIS A 40 -8.38 -0.32 4.98
CA HIS A 40 -8.43 0.65 6.06
C HIS A 40 -7.10 1.39 6.15
N LEU A 41 -7.16 2.73 6.13
CA LEU A 41 -6.02 3.61 6.29
C LEU A 41 -6.10 4.32 7.65
N TRP A 42 -5.04 4.20 8.42
CA TRP A 42 -4.92 4.73 9.76
C TRP A 42 -3.77 5.72 9.85
N SER A 43 -3.93 6.75 10.67
CA SER A 43 -2.84 7.67 11.03
C SER A 43 -2.58 7.70 12.52
N LEU A 44 -1.30 7.82 12.84
CA LEU A 44 -0.82 7.99 14.20
C LEU A 44 -1.09 9.43 14.66
N MET A 45 -1.86 9.57 15.73
CA MET A 45 -2.00 10.82 16.45
C MET A 45 -1.30 10.69 17.80
N ALA A 46 -0.17 11.38 17.96
CA ALA A 46 0.49 11.49 19.25
C ALA A 46 -0.39 12.31 20.21
N SER A 47 -0.74 11.79 21.39
CA SER A 47 -1.36 12.60 22.44
C SER A 47 -0.29 13.34 23.24
N ILE A 48 -0.69 14.52 23.75
CA ILE A 48 0.12 15.38 24.63
C ILE A 48 0.49 14.65 25.95
N ASP A 49 -0.25 13.60 26.31
CA ASP A 49 -0.13 12.87 27.58
C ASP A 49 0.69 11.57 27.45
N GLY A 50 1.37 11.36 26.30
CA GLY A 50 2.20 10.17 26.06
C GLY A 50 1.43 8.91 25.64
N LEU A 51 0.10 9.02 25.46
CA LEU A 51 -0.71 7.92 24.94
C LEU A 51 -0.81 8.03 23.42
N VAL A 52 -0.29 7.03 22.72
CA VAL A 52 -0.39 6.94 21.26
C VAL A 52 -1.82 6.55 20.87
N THR A 53 -2.48 7.40 20.09
CA THR A 53 -3.82 7.14 19.55
C THR A 53 -3.76 7.03 18.03
N TRP A 54 -4.72 6.31 17.45
CA TRP A 54 -4.83 6.18 16.00
C TRP A 54 -6.16 6.76 15.55
N THR A 55 -6.15 7.36 14.37
CA THR A 55 -7.36 7.84 13.72
C THR A 55 -7.59 6.99 12.50
N HIS A 56 -8.81 6.45 12.36
CA HIS A 56 -9.23 5.81 11.12
C HIS A 56 -9.49 6.90 10.10
N GLU A 57 -8.58 7.08 9.15
CA GLU A 57 -8.63 8.21 8.21
C GLU A 57 -9.60 7.95 7.07
N ARG A 58 -9.52 6.75 6.50
CA ARG A 58 -10.21 6.41 5.27
C ARG A 58 -10.42 4.92 5.15
N VAL A 59 -11.57 4.55 4.63
CA VAL A 59 -11.87 3.20 4.14
C VAL A 59 -12.01 3.27 2.62
N ILE A 60 -11.34 2.36 1.94
CA ILE A 60 -11.44 2.16 0.49
C ILE A 60 -12.06 0.79 0.28
N ASP A 61 -13.25 0.77 -0.31
CA ASP A 61 -13.93 -0.46 -0.70
C ASP A 61 -13.34 -0.97 -2.02
N LEU A 62 -12.58 -2.07 -1.93
CA LEU A 62 -11.87 -2.69 -3.04
C LEU A 62 -12.84 -3.35 -4.04
N GLU A 63 -14.05 -3.71 -3.64
CA GLU A 63 -15.05 -4.32 -4.53
C GLU A 63 -15.40 -3.40 -5.70
N ASN A 64 -15.39 -2.08 -5.47
CA ASN A 64 -15.68 -1.09 -6.52
C ASN A 64 -14.59 -0.99 -7.60
N PHE A 65 -13.41 -1.57 -7.37
CA PHE A 65 -12.25 -1.46 -8.25
C PHE A 65 -11.85 -2.79 -8.88
N LEU A 66 -12.30 -3.91 -8.31
CA LEU A 66 -12.01 -5.24 -8.79
C LEU A 66 -13.09 -5.73 -9.75
N ALA A 67 -12.70 -6.55 -10.73
CA ALA A 67 -13.67 -7.20 -11.60
C ALA A 67 -14.54 -8.19 -10.78
N PRO A 68 -15.83 -8.39 -11.11
CA PRO A 68 -16.71 -9.29 -10.36
C PRO A 68 -16.17 -10.72 -10.23
N GLU A 69 -15.44 -11.21 -11.23
CA GLU A 69 -14.81 -12.54 -11.21
C GLU A 69 -13.68 -12.61 -10.18
N VAL A 70 -12.95 -11.51 -9.99
CA VAL A 70 -11.87 -11.39 -9.00
C VAL A 70 -12.48 -11.34 -7.60
N VAL A 71 -13.53 -10.52 -7.41
CA VAL A 71 -14.29 -10.46 -6.15
C VAL A 71 -14.80 -11.85 -5.77
N ALA A 72 -15.40 -12.58 -6.71
CA ALA A 72 -15.88 -13.94 -6.47
C ALA A 72 -14.75 -14.94 -6.16
N ALA A 73 -13.52 -14.72 -6.61
CA ALA A 73 -12.38 -15.57 -6.28
C ALA A 73 -11.83 -15.30 -4.86
N THR A 74 -12.07 -14.11 -4.28
CA THR A 74 -11.57 -13.76 -2.93
C THR A 74 -12.16 -14.60 -1.80
N PHE A 75 -13.23 -15.36 -2.03
CA PHE A 75 -13.72 -16.35 -1.06
C PHE A 75 -12.69 -17.46 -0.75
N ASN A 76 -11.73 -17.67 -1.65
CA ASN A 76 -10.72 -18.71 -1.55
C ASN A 76 -9.32 -18.19 -1.22
N PHE A 77 -9.10 -16.88 -1.29
CA PHE A 77 -7.78 -16.26 -1.17
C PHE A 77 -7.85 -14.95 -0.38
N TRP A 78 -6.84 -14.72 0.46
CA TRP A 78 -6.73 -13.50 1.23
C TRP A 78 -6.44 -12.29 0.34
N VAL A 79 -7.00 -11.15 0.73
CA VAL A 79 -6.68 -9.84 0.15
C VAL A 79 -5.86 -9.09 1.17
N GLU A 80 -4.65 -8.68 0.80
CA GLU A 80 -3.70 -8.13 1.75
C GLU A 80 -2.88 -6.99 1.13
N PRO A 81 -2.56 -5.95 1.91
CA PRO A 81 -1.58 -4.96 1.48
C PRO A 81 -0.18 -5.56 1.60
N ILE A 82 0.62 -5.45 0.54
CA ILE A 82 1.96 -6.08 0.47
C ILE A 82 3.10 -5.07 0.29
N GLY A 83 2.81 -3.79 0.11
CA GLY A 83 3.84 -2.76 0.04
C GLY A 83 3.29 -1.37 -0.20
N PHE A 84 4.14 -0.35 -0.02
CA PHE A 84 3.83 1.04 -0.30
C PHE A 84 5.02 1.73 -0.96
N ALA A 85 4.77 2.46 -2.06
CA ALA A 85 5.75 3.28 -2.77
C ALA A 85 5.53 4.74 -2.39
N GLU A 86 6.35 5.25 -1.48
CA GLU A 86 6.23 6.61 -0.93
C GLU A 86 6.22 7.69 -2.00
N ASP A 87 7.22 7.69 -2.89
CA ASP A 87 7.34 8.73 -3.93
C ASP A 87 6.21 8.72 -4.96
N ALA A 88 5.54 7.59 -5.13
CA ALA A 88 4.41 7.43 -6.06
C ALA A 88 3.04 7.59 -5.37
N GLY A 89 2.98 7.52 -4.03
CA GLY A 89 1.72 7.47 -3.27
C GLY A 89 0.87 6.25 -3.63
N VAL A 90 1.52 5.10 -3.90
CA VAL A 90 0.88 3.87 -4.35
C VAL A 90 0.96 2.80 -3.27
N ILE A 91 -0.19 2.21 -2.93
CA ILE A 91 -0.25 0.98 -2.15
C ILE A 91 -0.44 -0.22 -3.07
N PHE A 92 0.22 -1.33 -2.76
CA PHE A 92 0.12 -2.58 -3.50
C PHE A 92 -0.79 -3.54 -2.72
N ILE A 93 -1.85 -4.02 -3.37
CA ILE A 93 -2.79 -4.99 -2.84
C ILE A 93 -2.62 -6.30 -3.57
N TYR A 94 -2.34 -7.37 -2.85
CA TYR A 94 -2.29 -8.72 -3.39
C TYR A 94 -3.69 -9.33 -3.37
N VAL A 95 -4.11 -9.86 -4.52
CA VAL A 95 -5.30 -10.71 -4.68
C VAL A 95 -4.89 -11.84 -5.60
N HIS A 96 -4.66 -13.04 -5.05
CA HIS A 96 -4.08 -14.14 -5.81
C HIS A 96 -4.78 -14.37 -7.17
N PRO A 97 -4.03 -14.47 -8.28
CA PRO A 97 -2.56 -14.45 -8.43
C PRO A 97 -1.98 -13.07 -8.80
N SER A 98 -2.77 -12.00 -8.67
CA SER A 98 -2.47 -10.66 -9.17
C SER A 98 -2.10 -9.68 -8.07
N VAL A 99 -1.39 -8.62 -8.46
CA VAL A 99 -1.16 -7.45 -7.60
C VAL A 99 -1.83 -6.24 -8.25
N TYR A 100 -2.48 -5.42 -7.44
CA TYR A 100 -3.09 -4.17 -7.82
C TYR A 100 -2.36 -3.00 -7.20
N MET A 101 -2.06 -1.99 -8.01
CA MET A 101 -1.54 -0.70 -7.60
C MET A 101 -2.71 0.24 -7.40
N ILE A 102 -2.85 0.82 -6.21
CA ILE A 102 -3.87 1.83 -5.92
C ILE A 102 -3.17 3.15 -5.62
N HIS A 103 -3.40 4.14 -6.49
CA HIS A 103 -2.96 5.51 -6.28
C HIS A 103 -3.88 6.19 -5.26
N LEU A 104 -3.42 6.35 -4.01
CA LEU A 104 -4.29 6.77 -2.90
C LEU A 104 -4.96 8.15 -3.10
N LYS A 105 -4.29 9.04 -3.84
CA LYS A 105 -4.80 10.39 -4.13
C LYS A 105 -5.79 10.42 -5.29
N SER A 106 -5.47 9.78 -6.42
CA SER A 106 -6.32 9.80 -7.61
C SER A 106 -7.39 8.72 -7.61
N MET A 107 -7.28 7.72 -6.72
CA MET A 107 -8.10 6.51 -6.68
C MET A 107 -8.08 5.72 -7.98
N GLN A 108 -7.01 5.87 -8.77
CA GLN A 108 -6.77 5.02 -9.93
C GLN A 108 -6.21 3.68 -9.48
N ILE A 109 -6.71 2.61 -10.12
CA ILE A 109 -6.25 1.25 -9.92
C ILE A 109 -5.61 0.73 -11.20
N GLU A 110 -4.48 0.05 -11.07
CA GLU A 110 -3.79 -0.62 -12.16
C GLU A 110 -3.41 -2.03 -11.72
N GLU A 111 -3.55 -3.01 -12.60
CA GLU A 111 -3.10 -4.37 -12.32
C GLU A 111 -1.66 -4.55 -12.80
N VAL A 112 -0.82 -5.14 -11.96
CA VAL A 112 0.54 -5.52 -12.34
C VAL A 112 0.45 -6.69 -13.35
N PRO A 113 1.18 -6.63 -14.48
CA PRO A 113 1.13 -7.68 -15.50
C PRO A 113 1.63 -9.04 -14.99
N GLU A 114 2.58 -9.02 -14.06
CA GLU A 114 3.17 -10.22 -13.48
C GLU A 114 2.18 -10.91 -12.54
N LYS A 115 2.07 -12.24 -12.67
CA LYS A 115 1.19 -13.08 -11.86
C LYS A 115 2.03 -14.04 -11.03
N GLY A 116 1.62 -14.30 -9.80
CA GLY A 116 2.34 -15.22 -8.94
C GLY A 116 1.88 -15.19 -7.47
N ASN A 117 2.77 -15.72 -6.63
CA ASN A 117 2.64 -15.69 -5.19
C ASN A 117 3.57 -14.60 -4.65
N TYR A 118 2.98 -13.58 -4.04
CA TYR A 118 3.70 -12.44 -3.49
C TYR A 118 3.43 -12.38 -1.99
N SER A 119 4.49 -12.18 -1.20
CA SER A 119 4.37 -11.93 0.25
C SER A 119 4.66 -10.48 0.62
N SER A 120 5.42 -9.77 -0.22
CA SER A 120 5.80 -8.38 0.00
C SER A 120 6.34 -7.77 -1.29
N ILE A 121 6.09 -6.48 -1.51
CA ILE A 121 6.76 -5.62 -2.49
C ILE A 121 7.53 -4.55 -1.73
N LEU A 122 8.79 -4.35 -2.10
CA LEU A 122 9.65 -3.31 -1.56
C LEU A 122 9.98 -2.31 -2.69
N PRO A 123 9.17 -1.26 -2.87
CA PRO A 123 9.42 -0.26 -3.89
C PRO A 123 10.70 0.51 -3.59
N TYR A 124 11.47 0.81 -4.62
CA TYR A 124 12.75 1.49 -4.48
C TYR A 124 12.90 2.53 -5.59
N THR A 125 13.22 3.77 -5.19
CA THR A 125 13.09 4.93 -6.09
C THR A 125 14.38 5.28 -6.84
N SER A 126 15.57 4.82 -6.43
CA SER A 126 16.77 5.05 -7.25
C SER A 126 18.01 4.24 -6.84
N PHE A 127 18.61 3.49 -7.76
CA PHE A 127 20.03 3.11 -7.63
C PHE A 127 20.89 4.28 -8.08
N TYR A 128 21.83 4.71 -7.23
CA TYR A 128 22.92 5.56 -7.70
C TYR A 128 23.83 4.70 -8.59
N ALA A 129 23.68 4.81 -9.91
CA ALA A 129 24.69 4.34 -10.85
C ALA A 129 25.62 5.53 -11.12
N PRO A 130 26.84 5.59 -10.53
CA PRO A 130 27.80 6.60 -10.94
C PRO A 130 28.11 6.36 -12.41
N GLY A 131 27.60 7.24 -13.27
CA GLY A 131 27.88 7.21 -14.69
C GLY A 131 29.38 7.41 -14.90
N ASN A 132 30.06 6.37 -15.37
CA ASN A 132 31.38 6.52 -15.96
C ASN A 132 31.24 7.39 -17.21
N TYR A 133 31.49 8.68 -17.08
CA TYR A 133 31.67 9.59 -18.20
C TYR A 133 32.92 9.18 -18.99
N ARG A 134 32.74 8.51 -20.13
CA ARG A 134 33.76 8.45 -21.18
C ARG A 134 33.15 8.80 -22.52
N TRP A 135 33.11 10.11 -22.76
CA TRP A 135 33.00 10.71 -24.09
C TRP A 135 34.24 10.36 -24.92
N TRP A 136 34.15 9.38 -25.81
CA TRP A 136 34.99 9.31 -27.01
C TRP A 136 34.27 8.53 -28.11
N TRP A 137 33.80 9.24 -29.14
CA TRP A 137 33.97 8.75 -30.50
C TRP A 137 34.26 9.93 -31.43
N ARG A 138 35.48 9.92 -31.99
CA ARG A 138 35.86 10.74 -33.14
C ARG A 138 35.80 9.85 -34.39
N ARG A 139 35.14 10.42 -35.40
CA ARG A 139 35.24 10.23 -36.86
C ARG A 139 35.15 8.83 -37.48
N SER A 140 34.16 8.72 -38.37
CA SER A 140 34.32 8.51 -39.81
C SER A 140 35.55 7.73 -40.31
N SER A 141 35.26 6.57 -40.88
CA SER A 141 35.75 6.10 -42.18
C SER A 141 34.73 5.15 -42.77
#